data_AF-A0AAF0GHL1-F1
#
_entry.id   AF-A0AAF0GHL1-F1
#
_cell.length_a   1.000
_cell.length_b   1.000
_cell.length_c   1.000
_cell.angle_alpha   90.00
_cell.angle_beta   90.00
_cell.angle_gamma   90.00
#
_symmetry.space_group_name_H-M   'P 1'
#
loop_
_entity.id
_entity.type
_entity.pdbx_description
1 polymer ?
#
loop_
_entity_poly.entity_id
_entity_poly.type
_entity_poly.pdbx_seq_one_letter_code
_entity_poly.pdbx_strand_id
1 'polypeptide(L)'
;MIEHKKVLLVENASDTRTLKALCEKQGKEWPRNLVEWVTNKKHKERKTLIIELNQKIAQETGSHITAYSLRDLDDNNYNTTNARLHDNGQNVQMDDSGSNKIMMYRTLRRREIENYLIIPEAISRYITGNCRNPDIPKDVDSVRNYLTNEHGLVVPDTYRLSDRASNTEALFIKDVKPVLDGINSYFRVKFDKEEYINSINADEICDDIITVIDEIIEMCTMD
;
A
#
# COMPACT_ATOMS: atom_id res chain seq x y z
N MET A 1 17.70 26.44 1.73
CA MET A 1 17.04 25.78 0.59
C MET A 1 16.26 24.61 1.17
N ILE A 2 14.97 24.48 0.93
CA ILE A 2 14.21 23.30 1.42
C ILE A 2 14.67 22.10 0.58
N GLU A 3 15.30 21.13 1.24
CA GLU A 3 15.93 19.97 0.60
C GLU A 3 14.89 19.02 -0.03
N HIS A 4 13.68 18.97 0.53
CA HIS A 4 12.61 18.09 0.09
C HIS A 4 11.28 18.83 -0.01
N LYS A 5 10.73 18.93 -1.23
CA LYS A 5 9.43 19.58 -1.51
C LYS A 5 8.30 18.57 -1.68
N LYS A 6 8.59 17.28 -1.57
CA LYS A 6 7.66 16.18 -1.81
C LYS A 6 7.36 15.47 -0.51
N VAL A 7 6.08 15.24 -0.23
CA VAL A 7 5.62 14.64 1.03
C VAL A 7 4.77 13.42 0.72
N LEU A 8 5.01 12.29 1.39
CA LEU A 8 4.13 11.12 1.40
C LEU A 8 3.42 11.07 2.75
N LEU A 9 2.11 11.27 2.76
CA LEU A 9 1.26 11.10 3.94
C LEU A 9 0.70 9.67 3.94
N VAL A 10 0.99 8.92 5.00
CA VAL A 10 0.51 7.54 5.23
C VAL A 10 -0.05 7.41 6.64
N GLU A 11 -0.86 6.38 6.87
CA GLU A 11 -1.48 6.16 8.19
C GLU A 11 -0.49 5.50 9.17
N ASN A 12 0.37 4.63 8.67
CA ASN A 12 1.39 3.96 9.45
C ASN A 12 2.76 3.98 8.75
N ALA A 13 3.83 3.98 9.54
CA ALA A 13 5.20 3.81 9.03
C ALA A 13 5.38 2.46 8.32
N SER A 14 4.61 1.42 8.68
CA SER A 14 4.66 0.12 8.01
C SER A 14 4.26 0.17 6.54
N ASP A 15 3.39 1.10 6.17
CA ASP A 15 2.87 1.21 4.81
C ASP A 15 3.99 1.65 3.89
N THR A 16 4.76 2.66 4.32
CA THR A 16 5.92 3.13 3.55
C THR A 16 7.02 2.07 3.48
N ARG A 17 7.27 1.32 4.56
CA ARG A 17 8.24 0.21 4.50
C ARG A 17 7.81 -0.88 3.52
N THR A 18 6.52 -1.19 3.48
CA THR A 18 5.93 -2.11 2.49
C THR A 18 6.11 -1.60 1.07
N LEU A 19 5.76 -0.34 0.81
CA LEU A 19 5.92 0.28 -0.51
C LEU A 19 7.38 0.32 -0.98
N LYS A 20 8.32 0.66 -0.09
CA LYS A 20 9.76 0.65 -0.38
C LYS A 20 10.25 -0.74 -0.78
N ALA A 21 9.94 -1.75 0.03
CA ALA A 21 10.38 -3.11 -0.25
C ALA A 21 9.79 -3.63 -1.58
N LEU A 22 8.51 -3.34 -1.87
CA LEU A 22 7.89 -3.72 -3.13
C LEU A 22 8.41 -2.90 -4.34
N CYS A 23 8.82 -1.65 -4.13
CA CYS A 23 9.48 -0.83 -5.14
C CYS A 23 10.82 -1.47 -5.57
N GLU A 24 11.63 -1.88 -4.60
CA GLU A 24 12.89 -2.58 -4.85
C GLU A 24 12.67 -3.92 -5.58
N LYS A 25 11.62 -4.66 -5.23
CA LYS A 25 11.22 -5.89 -5.96
C LYS A 25 10.88 -5.63 -7.42
N GLN A 26 10.35 -4.46 -7.74
CA GLN A 26 10.12 -4.05 -9.13
C GLN A 26 11.38 -3.54 -9.85
N GLY A 27 12.55 -3.58 -9.20
CA GLY A 27 13.79 -3.04 -9.75
C GLY A 27 13.79 -1.51 -9.88
N LYS A 28 12.92 -0.83 -9.11
CA LYS A 28 12.79 0.62 -9.09
C LYS A 28 13.52 1.19 -7.88
N GLU A 29 13.99 2.43 -7.99
CA GLU A 29 14.62 3.14 -6.87
C GLU A 29 13.57 3.96 -6.11
N TRP A 30 13.53 3.80 -4.78
CA TRP A 30 12.67 4.66 -3.95
C TRP A 30 13.22 6.10 -3.90
N PRO A 31 12.38 7.13 -4.08
CA PRO A 31 12.85 8.51 -4.11
C PRO A 31 13.53 8.96 -2.82
N ARG A 32 14.70 9.61 -2.93
CA ARG A 32 15.46 10.15 -1.79
C ARG A 32 14.98 11.54 -1.35
N ASN A 33 14.22 12.23 -2.20
CA ASN A 33 13.71 13.58 -1.97
C ASN A 33 12.27 13.62 -1.43
N LEU A 34 11.83 12.52 -0.81
CA LEU A 34 10.47 12.32 -0.30
C LEU A 34 10.48 12.31 1.23
N VAL A 35 9.70 13.21 1.84
CA VAL A 35 9.47 13.23 3.28
C VAL A 35 8.29 12.35 3.62
N GLU A 36 8.50 11.37 4.48
CA GLU A 36 7.45 10.49 5.00
C GLU A 36 6.78 11.13 6.21
N TRP A 37 5.47 11.28 6.15
CA TRP A 37 4.68 11.86 7.23
C TRP A 37 3.56 10.92 7.66
N VAL A 38 3.78 10.26 8.78
CA VAL A 38 2.82 9.34 9.39
C VAL A 38 1.74 10.13 10.13
N THR A 39 0.47 9.90 9.78
CA THR A 39 -0.68 10.54 10.41
C THR A 39 -1.98 9.76 10.23
N ASN A 40 -2.70 9.54 11.32
CA ASN A 40 -4.04 8.92 11.31
C ASN A 40 -5.18 9.91 10.97
N LYS A 41 -4.82 11.14 10.59
CA LYS A 41 -5.76 12.18 10.20
C LYS A 41 -6.40 11.87 8.85
N LYS A 42 -7.68 12.19 8.68
CA LYS A 42 -8.39 11.96 7.41
C LYS A 42 -7.93 12.95 6.33
N HIS A 43 -8.19 12.64 5.05
CA HIS A 43 -7.87 13.53 3.91
C HIS A 43 -8.28 14.99 4.14
N LYS A 44 -9.45 15.25 4.73
CA LYS A 44 -9.92 16.62 5.05
C LYS A 44 -9.00 17.37 6.02
N GLU A 45 -8.49 16.69 7.03
CA GLU A 45 -7.58 17.30 8.02
C GLU A 45 -6.17 17.45 7.43
N ARG A 46 -5.70 16.44 6.69
CA ARG A 46 -4.43 16.49 5.94
C ARG A 46 -4.42 17.65 4.93
N LYS A 47 -5.55 17.91 4.27
CA LYS A 47 -5.73 19.03 3.35
C LYS A 47 -5.44 20.37 4.02
N THR A 48 -6.05 20.65 5.17
CA THR A 48 -5.83 21.92 5.89
C THR A 48 -4.36 22.09 6.25
N LEU A 49 -3.73 21.04 6.78
CA LEU A 49 -2.30 21.04 7.08
C LEU A 49 -1.44 21.36 5.86
N ILE A 50 -1.69 20.71 4.72
CA ILE A 50 -0.90 20.92 3.50
C ILE A 50 -1.13 22.30 2.89
N ILE A 51 -2.34 22.86 2.97
CA ILE A 51 -2.61 24.23 2.52
C ILE A 51 -1.79 25.22 3.34
N GLU A 52 -1.88 25.16 4.68
CA GLU A 52 -1.16 26.06 5.57
C GLU A 52 0.36 25.93 5.43
N LEU A 53 0.86 24.69 5.35
CA LEU A 53 2.28 24.42 5.16
C LEU A 53 2.78 24.94 3.81
N ASN A 54 2.03 24.70 2.73
CA ASN A 54 2.37 25.20 1.39
C ASN A 54 2.40 26.73 1.36
N GLN A 55 1.41 27.40 1.96
CA GLN A 55 1.39 28.87 2.05
C GLN A 55 2.64 29.40 2.76
N LYS A 56 2.99 28.82 3.90
CA LYS A 56 4.16 29.23 4.68
C LYS A 56 5.47 29.01 3.91
N ILE A 57 5.64 27.84 3.31
CA ILE A 57 6.83 27.48 2.53
C ILE A 57 6.95 28.36 1.27
N ALA A 58 5.85 28.59 0.56
CA ALA A 58 5.84 29.43 -0.64
C ALA A 58 6.17 30.89 -0.32
N GLN A 59 5.67 31.43 0.80
CA GLN A 59 6.02 32.79 1.25
C GLN A 59 7.51 32.95 1.55
N GLU A 60 8.13 31.93 2.15
CA GLU A 60 9.55 32.00 2.56
C GLU A 60 10.53 31.66 1.43
N THR A 61 10.13 30.79 0.50
CA THR A 61 11.05 30.19 -0.48
C THR A 61 10.67 30.43 -1.93
N GLY A 62 9.49 30.98 -2.20
CA GLY A 62 8.94 31.11 -3.56
C GLY A 62 8.63 29.77 -4.23
N SER A 63 8.67 28.66 -3.49
CA SER A 63 8.44 27.30 -4.01
C SER A 63 7.26 26.64 -3.33
N HIS A 64 6.57 25.76 -4.06
CA HIS A 64 5.45 24.97 -3.54
C HIS A 64 5.90 23.58 -3.08
N ILE A 65 5.09 22.97 -2.23
CA ILE A 65 5.20 21.54 -1.92
C ILE A 65 4.20 20.75 -2.75
N THR A 66 4.48 19.46 -2.93
CA THR A 66 3.51 18.51 -3.47
C THR A 66 3.42 17.32 -2.53
N ALA A 67 2.22 17.04 -2.03
CA ALA A 67 1.95 15.92 -1.16
C ALA A 67 1.21 14.80 -1.90
N TYR A 68 1.58 13.55 -1.63
CA TYR A 68 0.85 12.35 -1.98
C TYR A 68 0.19 11.81 -0.71
N SER A 69 -1.13 11.82 -0.63
CA SER A 69 -1.87 11.34 0.53
C SER A 69 -2.51 10.01 0.23
N LEU A 70 -1.90 8.96 0.77
CA LEU A 70 -2.40 7.59 0.70
C LEU A 70 -3.19 7.25 1.95
N ARG A 71 -4.33 6.58 1.77
CA ARG A 71 -5.09 5.99 2.86
C ARG A 71 -5.61 4.61 2.49
N ASP A 72 -5.89 3.85 3.52
CA ASP A 72 -6.65 2.62 3.43
C ASP A 72 -8.10 2.90 3.03
N LEU A 73 -8.76 1.91 2.42
CA LEU A 73 -10.20 1.99 2.17
C LEU A 73 -10.97 1.85 3.48
N ASP A 74 -10.43 1.08 4.44
CA ASP A 74 -11.13 0.63 5.63
C ASP A 74 -12.47 -0.02 5.26
N ASP A 75 -13.50 0.26 6.05
CA ASP A 75 -14.88 -0.18 5.82
C ASP A 75 -15.65 0.81 4.91
N ASN A 76 -14.96 1.69 4.15
CA ASN A 76 -15.63 2.58 3.21
C ASN A 76 -16.12 1.84 1.96
N ASN A 77 -17.04 2.47 1.24
CA ASN A 77 -17.60 1.91 0.02
C ASN A 77 -16.53 1.85 -1.08
N TYR A 78 -16.30 0.67 -1.66
CA TYR A 78 -15.41 0.43 -2.80
C TYR A 78 -15.55 1.45 -3.95
N ASN A 79 -16.76 1.97 -4.17
CA ASN A 79 -17.04 2.97 -5.20
C ASN A 79 -16.58 4.40 -4.85
N THR A 80 -15.92 4.65 -3.71
CA THR A 80 -15.29 5.94 -3.39
C THR A 80 -13.90 6.09 -3.99
N THR A 81 -13.35 5.03 -4.59
CA THR A 81 -12.08 5.04 -5.31
C THR A 81 -12.26 4.42 -6.71
N ASN A 82 -11.21 4.39 -7.53
CA ASN A 82 -11.22 3.82 -8.86
C ASN A 82 -9.87 3.14 -9.19
N ALA A 83 -9.73 2.63 -10.42
CA ALA A 83 -8.52 1.91 -10.84
C ALA A 83 -7.24 2.76 -10.86
N ARG A 84 -7.35 4.09 -10.81
CA ARG A 84 -6.20 5.01 -10.60
C ARG A 84 -6.03 5.42 -9.14
N LEU A 85 -6.77 4.78 -8.25
CA LEU A 85 -6.78 5.03 -6.80
C LEU A 85 -7.23 6.44 -6.41
N HIS A 86 -7.76 7.22 -7.36
CA HIS A 86 -8.23 8.57 -7.06
C HIS A 86 -9.43 8.50 -6.12
N ASP A 87 -9.41 9.33 -5.08
CA ASP A 87 -10.61 9.57 -4.28
C ASP A 87 -11.67 10.26 -5.17
N ASN A 88 -12.82 9.59 -5.37
CA ASN A 88 -13.86 10.04 -6.29
C ASN A 88 -14.53 11.36 -5.83
N GLY A 89 -14.37 11.77 -4.57
CA GLY A 89 -14.85 13.05 -4.07
C GLY A 89 -13.90 14.21 -4.33
N GLN A 90 -12.59 13.97 -4.26
CA GLN A 90 -11.56 14.96 -4.54
C GLN A 90 -10.23 14.27 -4.88
N ASN A 91 -9.79 14.31 -6.14
CA ASN A 91 -8.53 13.68 -6.55
C ASN A 91 -7.29 14.55 -6.28
N VAL A 92 -7.43 15.87 -6.37
CA VAL A 92 -6.32 16.83 -6.27
C VAL A 92 -6.72 18.06 -5.46
N GLN A 93 -5.76 18.63 -4.74
CA GLN A 93 -5.82 19.98 -4.20
C GLN A 93 -4.87 20.89 -4.98
N MET A 94 -5.40 22.02 -5.43
CA MET A 94 -4.61 23.11 -5.97
C MET A 94 -4.30 24.14 -4.87
N ASP A 95 -3.26 24.93 -5.06
CA ASP A 95 -3.04 26.14 -4.27
C ASP A 95 -4.11 27.22 -4.54
N ASP A 96 -4.05 28.33 -3.82
CA ASP A 96 -5.02 29.44 -3.95
C ASP A 96 -5.00 30.09 -5.35
N SER A 97 -3.88 29.97 -6.08
CA SER A 97 -3.77 30.44 -7.46
C SER A 97 -4.44 29.51 -8.48
N GLY A 98 -4.77 28.27 -8.08
CA GLY A 98 -5.29 27.24 -8.97
C GLY A 98 -4.25 26.69 -9.95
N SER A 99 -2.98 27.09 -9.84
CA SER A 99 -1.94 26.75 -10.82
C SER A 99 -1.05 25.60 -10.37
N ASN A 100 -0.89 25.39 -9.06
CA ASN A 100 0.02 24.41 -8.50
C ASN A 100 -0.74 23.27 -7.82
N LYS A 101 -0.41 22.03 -8.18
CA LYS A 101 -0.89 20.84 -7.49
C LYS A 101 -0.13 20.67 -6.17
N ILE A 102 -0.82 20.86 -5.05
CA ILE A 102 -0.21 20.78 -3.71
C ILE A 102 -0.50 19.46 -3.00
N MET A 103 -1.56 18.75 -3.39
CA MET A 103 -1.90 17.45 -2.79
C MET A 103 -2.61 16.54 -3.80
N MET A 104 -2.23 15.27 -3.81
CA MET A 104 -2.89 14.18 -4.53
C MET A 104 -3.55 13.26 -3.51
N TYR A 105 -4.85 13.03 -3.65
CA TYR A 105 -5.59 12.15 -2.76
C TYR A 105 -5.72 10.78 -3.40
N ARG A 106 -5.27 9.77 -2.65
CA ARG A 106 -5.31 8.38 -3.07
C ARG A 106 -5.90 7.52 -1.97
N THR A 107 -6.75 6.60 -2.38
CA THR A 107 -7.43 5.66 -1.50
C THR A 107 -7.27 4.28 -2.12
N LEU A 108 -6.67 3.35 -1.37
CA LEU A 108 -6.53 1.96 -1.79
C LEU A 108 -7.91 1.37 -2.11
N ARG A 109 -7.96 0.35 -2.97
CA ARG A 109 -9.22 -0.31 -3.34
C ARG A 109 -9.54 -1.48 -2.43
N ARG A 110 -8.53 -2.07 -1.80
CA ARG A 110 -8.72 -3.06 -0.73
C ARG A 110 -8.77 -2.38 0.62
N ARG A 111 -9.36 -3.07 1.59
CA ARG A 111 -9.56 -2.62 2.96
C ARG A 111 -8.30 -1.94 3.52
N GLU A 112 -7.16 -2.63 3.49
CA GLU A 112 -5.87 -2.12 3.98
C GLU A 112 -4.73 -2.52 3.04
N ILE A 113 -3.54 -1.92 3.18
CA ILE A 113 -2.36 -2.30 2.40
C ILE A 113 -1.99 -3.79 2.57
N GLU A 114 -2.21 -4.37 3.75
CA GLU A 114 -1.99 -5.79 4.03
C GLU A 114 -2.83 -6.72 3.13
N ASN A 115 -3.98 -6.28 2.64
CA ASN A 115 -4.82 -7.09 1.76
C ASN A 115 -4.13 -7.39 0.41
N TYR A 116 -3.13 -6.59 0.02
CA TYR A 116 -2.32 -6.84 -1.16
C TYR A 116 -1.19 -7.85 -0.92
N LEU A 117 -0.98 -8.25 0.34
CA LEU A 117 0.10 -9.14 0.76
C LEU A 117 -0.35 -10.61 0.89
N ILE A 118 -1.63 -10.93 0.64
CA ILE A 118 -2.10 -12.33 0.65
C ILE A 118 -1.79 -13.00 -0.68
N ILE A 119 -0.60 -13.61 -0.77
CA ILE A 119 -0.07 -14.26 -1.98
C ILE A 119 0.35 -15.70 -1.60
N PRO A 120 -0.44 -16.73 -1.97
CA PRO A 120 -0.20 -18.11 -1.56
C PRO A 120 1.22 -18.61 -1.87
N GLU A 121 1.72 -18.28 -3.05
CA GLU A 121 3.04 -18.66 -3.55
C GLU A 121 4.16 -18.03 -2.69
N ALA A 122 4.03 -16.74 -2.36
CA ALA A 122 5.01 -16.05 -1.51
C ALA A 122 4.97 -16.57 -0.07
N ILE A 123 3.77 -16.85 0.47
CA ILE A 123 3.63 -17.43 1.81
C ILE A 123 4.30 -18.80 1.85
N SER A 124 4.04 -19.65 0.86
CA SER A 124 4.67 -20.98 0.72
C SER A 124 6.20 -20.89 0.68
N ARG A 125 6.75 -19.96 -0.11
CA ARG A 125 8.21 -19.71 -0.14
C ARG A 125 8.74 -19.27 1.23
N TYR A 126 8.06 -18.34 1.89
CA TYR A 126 8.47 -17.85 3.21
C TYR A 126 8.48 -18.96 4.26
N ILE A 127 7.39 -19.74 4.39
CA ILE A 127 7.29 -20.82 5.38
C ILE A 127 8.28 -21.95 5.06
N THR A 128 8.56 -22.22 3.78
CA THR A 128 9.57 -23.21 3.38
C THR A 128 10.97 -22.83 3.87
N GLY A 129 11.32 -21.54 3.77
CA GLY A 129 12.60 -21.03 4.26
C GLY A 129 12.72 -20.95 5.78
N ASN A 130 11.59 -20.76 6.49
CA ASN A 130 11.62 -20.39 7.92
C ASN A 130 11.03 -21.43 8.89
N CYS A 131 10.17 -22.34 8.44
CA CYS A 131 9.65 -23.42 9.28
C CYS A 131 10.62 -24.60 9.29
N ARG A 132 11.15 -24.94 10.48
CA ARG A 132 12.10 -26.07 10.64
C ARG A 132 11.44 -27.42 10.87
N ASN A 133 10.13 -27.47 11.11
CA ASN A 133 9.42 -28.72 11.33
C ASN A 133 9.17 -29.44 9.98
N PRO A 134 9.70 -30.65 9.75
CA PRO A 134 9.49 -31.38 8.50
C PRO A 134 8.07 -31.94 8.35
N ASP A 135 7.32 -32.09 9.44
CA ASP A 135 5.98 -32.70 9.44
C ASP A 135 4.87 -31.70 9.05
N ILE A 136 5.21 -30.42 8.93
CA ILE A 136 4.28 -29.37 8.53
C ILE A 136 4.35 -29.23 7.01
N PRO A 137 3.23 -29.41 6.28
CA PRO A 137 3.15 -29.13 4.86
C PRO A 137 3.40 -27.65 4.56
N LYS A 138 4.22 -27.35 3.55
CA LYS A 138 4.69 -26.00 3.22
C LYS A 138 4.47 -25.60 1.76
N ASP A 139 3.88 -26.50 0.98
CA ASP A 139 3.53 -26.26 -0.42
C ASP A 139 2.36 -25.26 -0.54
N VAL A 140 2.14 -24.78 -1.77
CA VAL A 140 1.13 -23.76 -2.07
C VAL A 140 -0.29 -24.26 -1.77
N ASP A 141 -0.58 -25.55 -1.97
CA ASP A 141 -1.92 -26.09 -1.72
C ASP A 141 -2.22 -26.14 -0.22
N SER A 142 -1.21 -26.42 0.61
CA SER A 142 -1.31 -26.30 2.06
C SER A 142 -1.61 -24.87 2.53
N VAL A 143 -1.03 -23.86 1.87
CA VAL A 143 -1.36 -22.45 2.10
C VAL A 143 -2.79 -22.13 1.64
N ARG A 144 -3.21 -22.58 0.46
CA ARG A 144 -4.59 -22.40 -0.01
C ARG A 144 -5.61 -23.05 0.93
N ASN A 145 -5.28 -24.23 1.47
CA ASN A 145 -6.10 -24.92 2.47
C ASN A 145 -6.19 -24.12 3.78
N TYR A 146 -5.09 -23.55 4.26
CA TYR A 146 -5.11 -22.63 5.40
C TYR A 146 -6.03 -21.42 5.15
N LEU A 147 -5.85 -20.73 4.03
CA LEU A 147 -6.64 -19.54 3.70
C LEU A 147 -8.14 -19.88 3.56
N THR A 148 -8.47 -21.02 2.94
CA THR A 148 -9.86 -21.42 2.72
C THR A 148 -10.52 -21.97 3.98
N ASN A 149 -9.87 -22.90 4.69
CA ASN A 149 -10.50 -23.64 5.78
C ASN A 149 -10.50 -22.86 7.09
N GLU A 150 -9.43 -22.11 7.38
CA GLU A 150 -9.34 -21.33 8.63
C GLU A 150 -9.97 -19.94 8.47
N HIS A 151 -9.95 -19.39 7.26
CA HIS A 151 -10.33 -17.99 7.03
C HIS A 151 -11.42 -17.78 5.98
N GLY A 152 -11.88 -18.82 5.28
CA GLY A 152 -12.88 -18.67 4.22
C GLY A 152 -12.41 -17.77 3.08
N LEU A 153 -11.09 -17.69 2.84
CA LEU A 153 -10.48 -16.81 1.86
C LEU A 153 -9.91 -17.61 0.69
N VAL A 154 -10.49 -17.40 -0.49
CA VAL A 154 -9.99 -17.93 -1.76
C VAL A 154 -9.16 -16.86 -2.45
N VAL A 155 -7.98 -17.23 -2.95
CA VAL A 155 -7.10 -16.35 -3.75
C VAL A 155 -7.05 -16.91 -5.17
N PRO A 156 -7.76 -16.30 -6.15
CA PRO A 156 -7.71 -16.74 -7.55
C PRO A 156 -6.46 -16.22 -8.25
N ASP A 157 -6.10 -16.77 -9.40
CA ASP A 157 -4.94 -16.32 -10.20
C ASP A 157 -5.04 -14.84 -10.66
N THR A 158 -6.27 -14.31 -10.71
CA THR A 158 -6.56 -12.91 -11.03
C THR A 158 -6.38 -11.97 -9.82
N TYR A 159 -5.83 -12.43 -8.70
CA TYR A 159 -5.72 -11.63 -7.48
C TYR A 159 -4.93 -10.33 -7.66
N ARG A 160 -4.09 -10.18 -8.70
CA ARG A 160 -3.29 -8.97 -8.92
C ARG A 160 -4.09 -7.81 -9.51
N LEU A 161 -5.20 -8.11 -10.16
CA LEU A 161 -6.00 -7.13 -10.88
C LEU A 161 -6.55 -6.07 -9.93
N SER A 162 -6.51 -4.82 -10.38
CA SER A 162 -7.06 -3.67 -9.66
C SER A 162 -8.59 -3.79 -9.48
N ASP A 163 -9.31 -4.25 -10.51
CA ASP A 163 -10.77 -4.33 -10.47
C ASP A 163 -11.27 -5.55 -9.69
N ARG A 164 -12.15 -5.26 -8.73
CA ARG A 164 -12.92 -6.25 -7.98
C ARG A 164 -13.88 -7.01 -8.88
N ALA A 165 -13.63 -8.30 -9.01
CA ALA A 165 -14.55 -9.29 -9.56
C ALA A 165 -15.15 -10.16 -8.44
N SER A 166 -16.24 -10.87 -8.74
CA SER A 166 -16.94 -11.72 -7.78
C SER A 166 -16.04 -12.76 -7.11
N ASN A 167 -15.07 -13.33 -7.84
CA ASN A 167 -14.12 -14.32 -7.31
C ASN A 167 -12.98 -13.70 -6.47
N THR A 168 -12.81 -12.38 -6.50
CA THR A 168 -11.78 -11.66 -5.74
C THR A 168 -12.34 -10.84 -4.58
N GLU A 169 -13.67 -10.71 -4.46
CA GLU A 169 -14.32 -9.79 -3.52
C GLU A 169 -13.82 -9.92 -2.08
N ALA A 170 -13.58 -11.14 -1.62
CA ALA A 170 -13.06 -11.41 -0.28
C ALA A 170 -11.69 -10.74 -0.03
N LEU A 171 -10.81 -10.64 -1.04
CA LEU A 171 -9.52 -9.97 -0.91
C LEU A 171 -9.67 -8.46 -0.71
N PHE A 172 -10.76 -7.87 -1.18
CA PHE A 172 -11.02 -6.44 -1.07
C PHE A 172 -11.57 -6.04 0.29
N ILE A 173 -12.37 -6.89 0.93
CA ILE A 173 -13.14 -6.50 2.12
C ILE A 173 -12.69 -7.18 3.42
N LYS A 174 -11.92 -8.27 3.34
CA LYS A 174 -11.60 -9.07 4.52
C LYS A 174 -10.60 -8.35 5.42
N ASP A 175 -10.80 -8.45 6.73
CA ASP A 175 -9.75 -8.16 7.71
C ASP A 175 -8.71 -9.28 7.65
N VAL A 176 -7.53 -8.95 7.11
CA VAL A 176 -6.45 -9.91 6.86
C VAL A 176 -5.42 -9.95 7.97
N LYS A 177 -5.49 -9.08 8.98
CA LYS A 177 -4.57 -9.13 10.12
C LYS A 177 -4.63 -10.49 10.84
N PRO A 178 -5.81 -11.05 11.16
CA PRO A 178 -5.91 -12.40 11.72
C PRO A 178 -5.38 -13.50 10.79
N VAL A 179 -5.43 -13.28 9.46
CA VAL A 179 -4.88 -14.21 8.47
C VAL A 179 -3.36 -14.22 8.53
N LEU A 180 -2.72 -13.06 8.55
CA LEU A 180 -1.27 -12.95 8.63
C LEU A 180 -0.75 -13.41 10.00
N ASP A 181 -1.42 -13.02 11.09
CA ASP A 181 -1.03 -13.39 12.45
C ASP A 181 -1.15 -14.91 12.68
N GLY A 182 -2.17 -15.53 12.11
CA GLY A 182 -2.42 -16.97 12.22
C GLY A 182 -1.40 -17.84 11.48
N ILE A 183 -0.57 -17.28 10.57
CA ILE A 183 0.52 -18.03 9.92
C ILE A 183 1.48 -18.58 10.97
N ASN A 184 1.74 -17.80 12.03
CA ASN A 184 2.61 -18.21 13.13
C ASN A 184 2.17 -19.54 13.77
N SER A 185 0.89 -19.62 14.13
CA SER A 185 0.34 -20.74 14.87
C SER A 185 0.10 -21.94 13.98
N TYR A 186 -0.40 -21.73 12.76
CA TYR A 186 -0.74 -22.80 11.83
C TYR A 186 0.51 -23.50 11.27
N PHE A 187 1.48 -22.71 10.76
CA PHE A 187 2.69 -23.24 10.13
C PHE A 187 3.88 -23.36 11.10
N ARG A 188 3.69 -23.04 12.39
CA ARG A 188 4.73 -23.07 13.45
C ARG A 188 6.01 -22.34 13.03
N VAL A 189 5.83 -21.17 12.44
CA VAL A 189 6.89 -20.27 12.00
C VAL A 189 6.85 -18.97 12.82
N LYS A 190 7.97 -18.26 12.93
CA LYS A 190 7.94 -16.86 13.38
C LYS A 190 7.74 -16.00 12.13
N PHE A 191 6.50 -15.66 11.84
CA PHE A 191 6.11 -14.77 10.76
C PHE A 191 6.54 -13.34 11.08
N ASP A 192 7.38 -12.80 10.20
CA ASP A 192 7.78 -11.41 10.19
C ASP A 192 7.35 -10.82 8.85
N LYS A 193 6.53 -9.76 8.87
CA LYS A 193 5.95 -9.17 7.67
C LYS A 193 7.02 -8.58 6.75
N GLU A 194 8.06 -7.97 7.31
CA GLU A 194 9.13 -7.33 6.53
C GLU A 194 10.02 -8.38 5.87
N GLU A 195 10.30 -9.47 6.59
CA GLU A 195 10.99 -10.62 6.01
C GLU A 195 10.13 -11.33 4.95
N TYR A 196 8.82 -11.48 5.20
CA TYR A 196 7.88 -12.06 4.26
C TYR A 196 7.83 -11.31 2.92
N ILE A 197 7.85 -9.98 2.93
CA ILE A 197 7.84 -9.20 1.68
C ILE A 197 9.05 -9.56 0.79
N ASN A 198 10.16 -10.02 1.37
CA ASN A 198 11.31 -10.48 0.60
C ASN A 198 11.06 -11.79 -0.17
N SER A 199 10.04 -12.58 0.18
CA SER A 199 9.65 -13.77 -0.58
C SER A 199 8.76 -13.46 -1.78
N ILE A 200 8.24 -12.24 -1.92
CA ILE A 200 7.37 -11.81 -3.03
C ILE A 200 8.22 -11.56 -4.29
N ASN A 201 7.76 -12.07 -5.43
CA ASN A 201 8.35 -11.82 -6.74
C ASN A 201 7.74 -10.59 -7.42
N ALA A 202 8.48 -9.97 -8.34
CA ALA A 202 8.07 -8.76 -9.04
C ALA A 202 6.71 -8.91 -9.78
N ASP A 203 6.50 -10.06 -10.40
CA ASP A 203 5.30 -10.40 -11.16
C ASP A 203 4.10 -10.75 -10.26
N GLU A 204 4.28 -10.90 -8.95
CA GLU A 204 3.22 -11.20 -8.00
C GLU A 204 2.59 -9.94 -7.38
N ILE A 205 3.21 -8.78 -7.60
CA ILE A 205 2.77 -7.50 -7.02
C ILE A 205 1.48 -7.03 -7.72
N CYS A 206 0.50 -6.61 -6.93
CA CYS A 206 -0.79 -6.16 -7.44
C CYS A 206 -0.70 -4.81 -8.17
N ASP A 207 -1.55 -4.62 -9.18
CA ASP A 207 -1.54 -3.44 -10.06
C ASP A 207 -1.73 -2.11 -9.30
N ASP A 208 -2.54 -2.12 -8.25
CA ASP A 208 -2.75 -0.94 -7.39
C ASP A 208 -1.46 -0.50 -6.71
N ILE A 209 -0.67 -1.45 -6.18
CA ILE A 209 0.59 -1.13 -5.50
C ILE A 209 1.62 -0.60 -6.50
N ILE A 210 1.65 -1.17 -7.70
CA ILE A 210 2.49 -0.68 -8.80
C ILE A 210 2.09 0.78 -9.12
N THR A 211 0.80 1.06 -9.23
CA THR A 211 0.27 2.41 -9.49
C THR A 211 0.71 3.39 -8.40
N VAL A 212 0.60 3.03 -7.12
CA VAL A 212 1.07 3.88 -6.01
C VAL A 212 2.56 4.19 -6.13
N ILE A 213 3.38 3.15 -6.34
CA ILE A 213 4.83 3.31 -6.45
C ILE A 213 5.19 4.23 -7.63
N ASP A 214 4.57 4.01 -8.79
CA ASP A 214 4.85 4.78 -10.00
C ASP A 214 4.46 6.23 -9.86
N GLU A 215 3.30 6.55 -9.30
CA GLU A 215 2.89 7.94 -9.09
C GLU A 215 3.77 8.65 -8.04
N ILE A 216 4.25 7.94 -7.00
CA ILE A 216 5.18 8.51 -6.01
C ILE A 216 6.52 8.84 -6.67
N ILE A 217 7.05 7.93 -7.49
CA ILE A 217 8.29 8.16 -8.24
C ILE A 217 8.10 9.34 -9.20
N GLU A 218 7.03 9.32 -10.00
CA GLU A 218 6.71 10.39 -10.96
C GLU A 218 6.66 11.75 -10.25
N MET A 219 5.93 11.86 -9.14
CA MET A 219 5.85 13.07 -8.31
C MET A 219 7.22 13.60 -7.89
N CYS A 220 8.17 12.70 -7.61
CA CYS A 220 9.50 13.04 -7.13
C CYS A 220 10.50 13.35 -8.24
N THR A 221 10.20 12.98 -9.48
CA THR A 221 10.99 13.30 -10.68
C THR A 221 10.56 14.60 -11.37
N MET A 222 9.33 15.05 -11.13
CA MET A 222 8.83 16.33 -11.64
C MET A 222 9.29 17.51 -10.77
N ASP A 223 9.96 18.47 -11.40
CA ASP A 223 10.42 19.73 -10.79
C ASP A 223 9.24 20.64 -10.36
#